data_AF-A0A8J2MKP3-F1
#
_entry.id   AF-A0A8J2MKP3-F1
#
_cell.length_a   1.000
_cell.length_b   1.000
_cell.length_c   1.000
_cell.angle_alpha   90.00
_cell.angle_beta   90.00
_cell.angle_gamma   90.00
#
_symmetry.space_group_name_H-M   'P 1'
#
loop_
_entity.id
_entity.type
_entity.pdbx_description
1 polymer ?
#
loop_
_entity_poly.entity_id
_entity_poly.type
_entity_poly.pdbx_seq_one_letter_code
_entity_poly.pdbx_strand_id
1 'polypeptide(L)'
;MAKIVPACRNAFQQVRSFHVASSQNAEAKLKTFSIYRWNPDKPDEKPYMQDYKVDLNTCGPMVLDALIKIKNEIDPSLTFRRSCREGICGSCAMNIGGTNTLACISKIDDKNLTETSKIYPLPHMYIVKDLVPDMNNFYSQYKSIQPWLQRDDGKKVGTQQYLQSVEDRKKLVSF
;
A
#
# COMPACT_ATOMS: atom_id res chain seq x y z
N MET A 1 19.59 -61.87 55.01
CA MET A 1 18.61 -60.78 55.16
C MET A 1 19.31 -59.44 54.95
N ALA A 2 18.86 -58.70 53.93
CA ALA A 2 19.09 -57.28 53.63
C ALA A 2 20.49 -56.67 53.78
N LYS A 3 21.04 -56.16 52.67
CA LYS A 3 21.43 -54.74 52.54
C LYS A 3 21.47 -54.34 51.05
N ILE A 4 20.49 -53.54 50.69
CA ILE A 4 20.30 -52.88 49.39
C ILE A 4 21.31 -51.74 49.29
N VAL A 5 22.10 -51.70 48.23
CA VAL A 5 22.95 -50.55 47.85
C VAL A 5 22.20 -49.77 46.75
N PRO A 6 21.86 -48.49 46.93
CA PRO A 6 21.34 -47.69 45.84
C PRO A 6 22.50 -47.11 45.03
N ALA A 7 22.61 -47.50 43.76
CA ALA A 7 23.49 -46.85 42.80
C ALA A 7 22.91 -45.47 42.43
N CYS A 8 23.55 -44.40 42.90
CA CYS A 8 23.31 -43.04 42.43
C CYS A 8 23.62 -42.95 40.93
N ARG A 9 22.59 -42.71 40.11
CA ARG A 9 22.74 -42.30 38.71
C ARG A 9 23.10 -40.80 38.68
N ASN A 10 24.35 -40.48 38.38
CA ASN A 10 24.76 -39.13 37.97
C ASN A 10 24.16 -38.82 36.60
N ALA A 11 23.07 -38.05 36.58
CA ALA A 11 22.56 -37.43 35.37
C ALA A 11 23.40 -36.18 35.06
N PHE A 12 24.41 -36.32 34.19
CA PHE A 12 25.11 -35.19 33.59
C PHE A 12 24.10 -34.36 32.78
N GLN A 13 23.76 -33.17 33.29
CA GLN A 13 23.01 -32.16 32.55
C GLN A 13 23.87 -31.66 31.37
N GLN A 14 23.49 -32.03 30.15
CA GLN A 14 23.92 -31.32 28.95
C GLN A 14 23.31 -29.91 28.98
N VAL A 15 24.13 -28.91 29.30
CA VAL A 15 23.79 -27.51 29.07
C VAL A 15 23.78 -27.30 27.56
N ARG A 16 22.60 -27.21 26.96
CA ARG A 16 22.45 -26.76 25.57
C ARG A 16 22.83 -25.28 25.53
N SER A 17 24.03 -24.98 25.03
CA SER A 17 24.40 -23.62 24.66
C SER A 17 23.47 -23.15 23.55
N PHE A 18 22.50 -22.31 23.91
CA PHE A 18 21.73 -21.54 22.95
C PHE A 18 22.70 -20.66 22.16
N HIS A 19 22.90 -20.97 20.88
CA HIS A 19 23.50 -20.04 19.95
C HIS A 19 22.52 -18.87 19.79
N VAL A 20 22.79 -17.77 20.50
CA VAL A 20 22.21 -16.48 20.17
C VAL A 20 22.74 -16.14 18.79
N ALA A 21 21.91 -16.33 17.77
CA ALA A 21 22.20 -15.82 16.44
C ALA A 21 22.35 -14.30 16.57
N SER A 22 23.60 -13.82 16.54
CA SER A 22 23.88 -12.40 16.37
C SER A 22 23.20 -11.98 15.07
N SER A 23 22.22 -11.06 15.14
CA SER A 23 21.74 -10.39 13.94
C SER A 23 22.94 -9.65 13.36
N GLN A 24 23.53 -10.19 12.30
CA GLN A 24 24.47 -9.39 11.53
C GLN A 24 23.66 -8.21 10.99
N ASN A 25 23.98 -7.00 11.44
CA ASN A 25 23.40 -5.77 10.90
C ASN A 25 23.79 -5.73 9.43
N ALA A 26 22.88 -6.19 8.57
CA ALA A 26 23.01 -6.01 7.13
C ALA A 26 23.15 -4.51 6.85
N GLU A 27 24.05 -4.16 5.94
CA GLU A 27 24.26 -2.77 5.54
C GLU A 27 22.93 -2.16 5.05
N ALA A 28 22.61 -0.96 5.54
CA ALA A 28 21.32 -0.32 5.30
C ALA A 28 21.12 -0.05 3.81
N LYS A 29 20.01 -0.54 3.24
CA LYS A 29 19.67 -0.32 1.83
C LYS A 29 18.82 0.93 1.73
N LEU A 30 19.46 2.09 1.75
CA LEU A 30 18.77 3.37 1.72
C LEU A 30 18.29 3.71 0.30
N LYS A 31 16.98 3.96 0.17
CA LYS A 31 16.32 4.47 -1.04
C LYS A 31 15.74 5.85 -0.78
N THR A 32 15.93 6.77 -1.73
CA THR A 32 15.37 8.13 -1.65
C THR A 32 14.03 8.20 -2.38
N PHE A 33 13.02 8.73 -1.68
CA PHE A 33 11.71 9.07 -2.22
C PHE A 33 11.56 10.59 -2.22
N SER A 34 11.35 11.19 -3.38
CA SER A 34 11.08 12.62 -3.51
C SER A 34 9.58 12.81 -3.70
N ILE A 35 8.92 13.39 -2.70
CA ILE A 35 7.45 13.41 -2.59
C ILE A 35 6.94 14.84 -2.69
N TYR A 36 5.92 15.05 -3.52
CA TYR A 36 5.19 16.31 -3.62
C TYR A 36 4.51 16.68 -2.30
N ARG A 37 4.73 17.92 -1.84
CA ARG A 37 4.16 18.49 -0.62
C ARG A 37 3.40 19.78 -0.91
N TRP A 38 2.24 19.92 -0.31
CA TRP A 38 1.48 21.18 -0.28
C TRP A 38 0.47 21.15 0.86
N ASN A 39 0.36 22.26 1.60
CA ASN A 39 -0.51 22.37 2.76
C ASN A 39 -1.55 23.50 2.60
N PRO A 40 -2.87 23.20 2.58
CA PRO A 40 -3.90 24.22 2.43
C PRO A 40 -3.97 25.19 3.62
N ASP A 41 -3.50 24.79 4.81
CA ASP A 41 -3.47 25.65 5.99
C ASP A 41 -2.45 26.80 5.87
N LYS A 42 -1.57 26.72 4.87
CA LYS A 42 -0.55 27.73 4.55
C LYS A 42 -0.56 28.03 3.05
N PRO A 43 -1.61 28.71 2.54
CA PRO A 43 -1.84 28.86 1.11
C PRO A 43 -0.75 29.65 0.39
N ASP A 44 0.00 30.51 1.10
CA ASP A 44 1.10 31.30 0.53
C ASP A 44 2.36 30.47 0.23
N GLU A 45 2.48 29.28 0.83
CA GLU A 45 3.60 28.37 0.57
C GLU A 45 3.38 27.63 -0.76
N LYS A 46 4.33 27.81 -1.69
CA LYS A 46 4.30 27.10 -2.98
C LYS A 46 4.53 25.61 -2.77
N PRO A 47 3.93 24.75 -3.62
CA PRO A 47 4.24 23.33 -3.60
C PRO A 47 5.74 23.07 -3.80
N TYR A 48 6.25 22.05 -3.12
CA TYR A 48 7.66 21.68 -3.18
C TYR A 48 7.85 20.16 -3.13
N MET A 49 9.06 19.72 -3.46
CA MET A 49 9.45 18.31 -3.33
C MET A 49 10.25 18.13 -2.06
N GLN A 50 9.92 17.09 -1.30
CA GLN A 50 10.64 16.73 -0.07
C GLN A 50 11.21 15.32 -0.19
N ASP A 51 12.49 15.19 0.13
CA ASP A 51 13.21 13.93 0.03
C ASP A 51 13.18 13.18 1.36
N TYR A 52 12.88 11.89 1.29
CA TYR A 52 12.89 10.96 2.41
C TYR A 52 13.79 9.77 2.09
N LYS A 53 14.69 9.43 3.02
CA LYS A 53 15.50 8.22 2.93
C LYS A 53 14.86 7.11 3.74
N VAL A 54 14.60 5.98 3.11
CA VAL A 54 13.99 4.81 3.75
C VAL A 54 14.92 3.62 3.59
N ASP A 55 15.18 2.90 4.68
CA ASP A 55 15.90 1.63 4.64
C ASP A 55 14.96 0.52 4.16
N LEU A 56 15.26 -0.05 2.99
CA LEU A 56 14.49 -1.11 2.37
C LEU A 56 14.59 -2.45 3.12
N ASN A 57 15.61 -2.65 3.95
CA ASN A 57 15.70 -3.87 4.77
C ASN A 57 14.60 -3.93 5.85
N THR A 58 14.06 -2.76 6.24
CA THR A 58 13.01 -2.62 7.27
C THR A 58 11.69 -2.07 6.71
N CYS A 59 11.52 -2.15 5.39
CA CYS A 59 10.35 -1.69 4.67
C CYS A 59 9.72 -2.83 3.87
N GLY A 60 8.39 -2.79 3.71
CA GLY A 60 7.70 -3.67 2.76
C GLY A 60 8.10 -3.37 1.31
N PRO A 61 7.81 -4.28 0.38
CA PRO A 61 8.28 -4.21 -1.00
C PRO A 61 7.57 -3.16 -1.87
N MET A 62 6.43 -2.63 -1.42
CA MET A 62 5.58 -1.72 -2.21
C MET A 62 5.80 -0.26 -1.83
N VAL A 63 5.57 0.66 -2.77
CA VAL A 63 5.71 2.10 -2.51
C VAL A 63 4.77 2.57 -1.41
N LEU A 64 3.57 1.98 -1.28
CA LEU A 64 2.68 2.28 -0.15
C LEU A 64 3.30 1.94 1.20
N ASP A 65 4.10 0.87 1.30
CA ASP A 65 4.78 0.50 2.55
C ASP A 65 5.78 1.57 2.94
N ALA A 66 6.54 2.10 1.97
CA ALA A 66 7.45 3.22 2.18
C ALA A 66 6.71 4.50 2.62
N LEU A 67 5.58 4.83 1.98
CA LEU A 67 4.77 5.99 2.37
C LEU A 67 4.23 5.88 3.80
N ILE A 68 3.78 4.69 4.20
CA ILE A 68 3.31 4.43 5.57
C ILE A 68 4.47 4.52 6.56
N LYS A 69 5.63 3.93 6.23
CA LYS A 69 6.83 4.00 7.07
C LYS A 69 7.29 5.44 7.27
N ILE A 70 7.37 6.24 6.21
CA ILE A 70 7.69 7.67 6.28
C ILE A 70 6.70 8.37 7.22
N LYS A 71 5.39 8.14 7.04
CA LYS A 71 4.38 8.79 7.88
C LYS A 71 4.48 8.40 9.35
N ASN A 72 4.74 7.13 9.65
CA ASN A 72 4.72 6.62 11.01
C ASN A 72 6.01 6.94 11.78
N GLU A 73 7.15 6.95 11.09
CA GLU A 73 8.47 6.98 11.72
C GLU A 73 9.26 8.28 11.47
N ILE A 74 8.95 9.03 10.40
CA ILE A 74 9.76 10.18 9.96
C ILE A 74 8.96 11.49 9.97
N ASP A 75 7.85 11.55 9.22
CA ASP A 75 7.01 12.76 9.10
C ASP A 75 5.51 12.42 9.16
N PRO A 76 4.87 12.55 10.33
CA PRO A 76 3.44 12.29 10.48
C PRO A 76 2.54 13.28 9.73
N SER A 77 3.06 14.40 9.24
CA SER A 77 2.28 15.36 8.44
C SER A 77 2.02 14.90 7.01
N LEU A 78 2.78 13.92 6.49
CA LEU A 78 2.61 13.39 5.14
C LEU A 78 1.20 12.82 4.94
N THR A 79 0.47 13.33 3.95
CA THR A 79 -0.95 12.99 3.74
C THR A 79 -1.18 12.30 2.38
N PHE A 80 -1.87 11.16 2.41
CA PHE A 80 -2.25 10.39 1.22
C PHE A 80 -3.47 9.51 1.50
N ARG A 81 -4.20 9.08 0.45
CA ARG A 81 -5.33 8.14 0.57
C ARG A 81 -4.85 6.69 0.45
N ARG A 82 -5.35 5.82 1.34
CA ARG A 82 -5.13 4.36 1.29
C ARG A 82 -6.25 3.62 2.02
N SER A 83 -6.56 2.40 1.59
CA SER A 83 -7.49 1.51 2.30
C SER A 83 -7.13 0.03 2.10
N CYS A 84 -7.45 -0.54 0.94
CA CYS A 84 -7.43 -2.00 0.74
C CYS A 84 -6.04 -2.65 0.76
N ARG A 85 -4.96 -1.96 0.36
CA ARG A 85 -3.59 -2.50 0.24
C ARG A 85 -3.38 -3.72 -0.70
N GLU A 86 -4.39 -4.15 -1.47
CA GLU A 86 -4.23 -5.19 -2.52
C GLU A 86 -4.65 -4.73 -3.94
N GLY A 87 -4.86 -3.43 -4.14
CA GLY A 87 -5.11 -2.86 -5.47
C GLY A 87 -6.57 -2.90 -5.93
N ILE A 88 -7.52 -3.33 -5.09
CA ILE A 88 -8.92 -3.45 -5.50
C ILE A 88 -9.73 -2.16 -5.36
N CYS A 89 -9.47 -1.33 -4.34
CA CYS A 89 -10.29 -0.15 -4.06
C CYS A 89 -9.94 1.12 -4.86
N GLY A 90 -8.77 1.15 -5.51
CA GLY A 90 -8.28 2.34 -6.24
C GLY A 90 -7.89 3.56 -5.41
N SER A 91 -7.99 3.55 -4.07
CA SER A 91 -7.79 4.76 -3.24
C SER A 91 -6.37 5.34 -3.28
N CYS A 92 -5.35 4.53 -3.53
CA CYS A 92 -3.94 4.94 -3.52
C CYS A 92 -3.37 5.22 -4.91
N ALA A 93 -4.23 5.65 -5.84
CA ALA A 93 -3.83 6.07 -7.17
C ALA A 93 -3.01 7.37 -7.09
N MET A 94 -1.81 7.34 -7.69
CA MET A 94 -0.88 8.47 -7.73
C MET A 94 0.13 8.29 -8.87
N ASN A 95 0.97 9.28 -9.13
CA ASN A 95 2.03 9.18 -10.12
C ASN A 95 3.35 8.78 -9.43
N ILE A 96 3.91 7.65 -9.85
CA ILE A 96 5.14 7.07 -9.29
C ILE A 96 6.12 6.89 -10.44
N GLY A 97 7.27 7.57 -10.38
CA GLY A 97 8.29 7.49 -11.42
C GLY A 97 7.78 7.94 -12.80
N GLY A 98 6.83 8.88 -12.85
CA GLY A 98 6.22 9.36 -14.09
C GLY A 98 5.01 8.54 -14.56
N THR A 99 4.72 7.38 -13.96
CA THR A 99 3.60 6.52 -14.35
C THR A 99 2.46 6.58 -13.33
N ASN A 100 1.22 6.73 -13.80
CA ASN A 100 0.04 6.65 -12.93
C ASN A 100 -0.21 5.18 -12.56
N THR A 101 -0.17 4.87 -11.27
CA THR A 101 -0.36 3.51 -10.77
C THR A 101 -0.91 3.51 -9.35
N LEU A 102 -1.14 2.33 -8.79
CA LEU A 102 -1.58 2.14 -7.42
C LEU A 102 -0.36 1.87 -6.53
N ALA A 103 -0.13 2.72 -5.54
CA ALA A 103 1.04 2.62 -4.66
C ALA A 103 1.15 1.27 -3.94
N CYS A 104 0.02 0.62 -3.65
CA CYS A 104 0.00 -0.67 -2.93
C CYS A 104 0.43 -1.88 -3.77
N ILE A 105 0.51 -1.75 -5.09
CA ILE A 105 0.97 -2.82 -6.00
C ILE A 105 2.15 -2.37 -6.87
N SER A 106 2.63 -1.13 -6.65
CA SER A 106 3.83 -0.61 -7.28
C SER A 106 5.03 -1.03 -6.45
N LYS A 107 5.89 -1.89 -7.00
CA LYS A 107 7.11 -2.34 -6.33
C LYS A 107 8.11 -1.20 -6.25
N ILE A 108 8.82 -1.11 -5.13
CA ILE A 108 10.00 -0.26 -5.00
C ILE A 108 11.12 -0.84 -5.87
N ASP A 109 11.83 0.02 -6.59
CA ASP A 109 13.07 -0.37 -7.27
C ASP A 109 14.19 -0.53 -6.22
N ASP A 110 14.44 -1.79 -5.86
CA ASP A 110 15.44 -2.22 -4.90
C ASP A 110 16.81 -2.51 -5.53
N LYS A 111 16.91 -2.45 -6.88
CA LYS A 111 18.15 -2.68 -7.63
C LYS A 111 18.90 -1.38 -7.88
N ASN A 112 18.17 -0.30 -8.16
CA ASN A 112 18.76 1.01 -8.41
C ASN A 112 18.55 1.95 -7.21
N LEU A 113 19.40 1.85 -6.18
CA LEU A 113 19.26 2.67 -4.97
C LEU A 113 19.66 4.15 -5.15
N THR A 114 20.47 4.46 -6.17
CA THR A 114 20.91 5.84 -6.45
C THR A 114 19.82 6.66 -7.13
N GLU A 115 18.95 6.02 -7.90
CA GLU A 115 17.81 6.68 -8.53
C GLU A 115 16.74 7.05 -7.50
N THR A 116 16.33 8.31 -7.52
CA THR A 116 15.30 8.82 -6.63
C THR A 116 13.91 8.55 -7.18
N SER A 117 13.06 7.87 -6.40
CA SER A 117 11.68 7.60 -6.77
C SER A 117 10.82 8.85 -6.53
N LYS A 118 10.43 9.52 -7.62
CA LYS A 118 9.56 10.70 -7.57
C LYS A 118 8.10 10.29 -7.44
N ILE A 119 7.39 10.88 -6.48
CA ILE A 119 5.98 10.62 -6.20
C ILE A 119 5.21 11.94 -6.26
N TYR A 120 4.20 11.98 -7.13
CA TYR A 120 3.30 13.10 -7.33
C TYR A 120 1.85 12.64 -7.14
N PRO A 121 0.92 13.56 -6.82
CA PRO A 121 -0.51 13.29 -6.95
C PRO A 121 -0.87 12.96 -8.42
N LEU A 122 -2.13 12.55 -8.64
CA LEU A 122 -2.59 12.32 -10.02
C LEU A 122 -2.45 13.62 -10.86
N PRO A 123 -1.93 13.53 -12.10
CA PRO A 123 -1.66 14.70 -12.92
C PRO A 123 -2.92 15.51 -13.24
N HIS A 124 -2.76 16.84 -13.39
CA HIS A 124 -3.82 17.78 -13.79
C HIS A 124 -5.08 17.77 -12.90
N MET A 125 -4.94 17.38 -11.62
CA MET A 125 -6.00 17.51 -10.63
C MET A 125 -5.72 18.65 -9.65
N TYR A 126 -6.78 19.26 -9.13
CA TYR A 126 -6.65 20.16 -7.97
C TYR A 126 -6.22 19.37 -6.75
N ILE A 127 -5.26 19.90 -6.00
CA ILE A 127 -4.70 19.22 -4.83
C ILE A 127 -5.37 19.76 -3.57
N VAL A 128 -5.88 18.85 -2.74
CA VAL A 128 -6.47 19.17 -1.43
C VAL A 128 -5.39 19.28 -0.37
N LYS A 129 -4.43 18.34 -0.36
CA LYS A 129 -3.24 18.33 0.50
C LYS A 129 -2.27 17.25 0.05
N ASP A 130 -0.98 17.54 -0.04
CA ASP A 130 0.08 16.58 -0.42
C ASP A 130 -0.33 15.71 -1.63
N LEU A 131 -0.49 14.38 -1.44
CA LEU A 131 -0.81 13.42 -2.49
C LEU A 131 -2.34 13.18 -2.65
N VAL A 132 -3.17 14.06 -2.09
CA VAL A 132 -4.63 13.91 -2.09
C VAL A 132 -5.25 14.87 -3.12
N PRO A 133 -5.66 14.38 -4.30
CA PRO A 133 -6.38 15.19 -5.27
C PRO A 133 -7.86 15.33 -4.92
N ASP A 134 -8.50 16.35 -5.47
CA ASP A 134 -9.96 16.46 -5.52
C ASP A 134 -10.52 15.53 -6.62
N MET A 135 -11.43 14.64 -6.24
CA MET A 135 -12.06 13.65 -7.10
C MET A 135 -13.53 13.99 -7.43
N ASN A 136 -14.05 15.13 -6.98
CA ASN A 136 -15.46 15.50 -7.13
C ASN A 136 -15.91 15.55 -8.60
N ASN A 137 -15.09 16.13 -9.47
CA ASN A 137 -15.40 16.21 -10.91
C ASN A 137 -15.45 14.81 -11.56
N PHE A 138 -14.50 13.94 -11.21
CA PHE A 138 -14.46 12.56 -11.69
C PHE A 138 -15.74 11.79 -11.30
N TYR A 139 -16.17 11.89 -10.04
CA TYR A 139 -17.40 11.23 -9.59
C TYR A 139 -18.67 11.83 -10.21
N SER A 140 -18.68 13.15 -10.45
CA SER A 140 -19.80 13.82 -11.10
C SER A 140 -19.99 13.33 -12.54
N GLN A 141 -18.89 13.16 -13.29
CA GLN A 141 -18.92 12.56 -14.63
C GLN A 141 -19.41 11.12 -14.60
N TYR A 142 -18.93 10.29 -13.66
CA TYR A 142 -19.40 8.91 -13.52
C TYR A 142 -20.90 8.83 -13.17
N LYS A 143 -21.42 9.75 -12.36
CA LYS A 143 -22.86 9.83 -12.06
C LYS A 143 -23.69 10.21 -13.29
N SER A 144 -23.15 11.03 -14.20
CA SER A 144 -23.87 11.54 -15.37
C SER A 144 -24.29 10.45 -16.37
N ILE A 145 -23.53 9.36 -16.45
CA ILE A 145 -23.84 8.21 -17.33
C ILE A 145 -24.88 7.25 -16.74
N GLN A 146 -25.42 7.57 -15.56
CA GLN A 146 -26.45 6.79 -14.88
C GLN A 146 -26.11 5.28 -14.78
N PRO A 147 -25.02 4.91 -14.07
CA PRO A 147 -24.43 3.56 -14.11
C PRO A 147 -25.22 2.54 -13.27
N TRP A 148 -26.50 2.35 -13.61
CA TRP A 148 -27.42 1.39 -13.02
C TRP A 148 -28.30 0.77 -14.11
N LEU A 149 -28.91 -0.37 -13.79
CA LEU A 149 -29.78 -1.08 -14.74
C LEU A 149 -31.08 -0.29 -14.98
N GLN A 150 -31.35 0.04 -16.24
CA GLN A 150 -32.60 0.69 -16.68
C GLN A 150 -33.43 -0.28 -17.51
N ARG A 151 -34.74 -0.36 -17.22
CA ARG A 151 -35.68 -1.30 -17.86
C ARG A 151 -37.04 -0.65 -18.04
N ASP A 152 -37.71 -1.03 -19.12
CA ASP A 152 -39.04 -0.56 -19.52
C ASP A 152 -40.11 -1.67 -19.52
N ASP A 153 -39.76 -2.90 -19.13
CA ASP A 153 -40.62 -4.09 -19.27
C ASP A 153 -41.68 -4.27 -18.16
N GLY A 154 -41.82 -3.30 -17.26
CA GLY A 154 -42.87 -3.28 -16.21
C GLY A 154 -42.79 -4.38 -15.15
N LYS A 155 -41.75 -5.23 -15.16
CA LYS A 155 -41.60 -6.33 -14.20
C LYS A 155 -41.13 -5.81 -12.83
N LYS A 156 -41.73 -6.31 -11.76
CA LYS A 156 -41.33 -5.99 -10.38
C LYS A 156 -39.93 -6.52 -10.07
N VAL A 157 -39.10 -5.70 -9.44
CA VAL A 157 -37.76 -6.09 -8.96
C VAL A 157 -37.89 -7.11 -7.82
N GLY A 158 -37.01 -8.11 -7.80
CA GLY A 158 -36.91 -9.08 -6.70
C GLY A 158 -37.88 -10.27 -6.76
N THR A 159 -38.74 -10.36 -7.78
CA THR A 159 -39.65 -11.51 -7.94
C THR A 159 -38.94 -12.75 -8.49
N GLN A 160 -38.00 -12.56 -9.42
CA GLN A 160 -37.19 -13.61 -10.01
C GLN A 160 -35.88 -13.05 -10.56
N GLN A 161 -34.90 -13.93 -10.77
CA GLN A 161 -33.65 -13.58 -11.43
C GLN A 161 -33.90 -13.17 -12.90
N TYR A 162 -33.01 -12.34 -13.44
CA TYR A 162 -33.06 -11.94 -14.84
C TYR A 162 -32.20 -12.88 -15.68
N LEU A 163 -32.79 -13.42 -16.75
CA LEU A 163 -32.10 -14.33 -17.65
C LEU A 163 -31.05 -13.59 -18.46
N GLN A 164 -29.83 -14.11 -18.46
CA GLN A 164 -28.71 -13.64 -19.27
C GLN A 164 -27.88 -14.85 -19.69
N SER A 165 -27.52 -14.94 -20.97
CA SER A 165 -26.64 -16.00 -21.48
C SER A 165 -25.21 -15.83 -20.95
N VAL A 166 -24.42 -16.91 -20.97
CA VAL A 166 -23.00 -16.85 -20.58
C VAL A 166 -22.24 -15.93 -21.53
N GLU A 167 -22.59 -15.96 -22.81
CA GLU A 167 -22.03 -15.13 -23.88
C GLU A 167 -22.27 -13.64 -23.64
N ASP A 168 -23.49 -13.25 -23.23
CA ASP A 168 -23.81 -11.85 -22.92
C ASP A 168 -23.18 -11.39 -21.62
N ARG A 169 -23.11 -12.26 -20.61
CA ARG A 169 -22.44 -11.92 -19.35
C ARG A 169 -20.97 -11.59 -19.56
N LYS A 170 -20.27 -12.34 -20.42
CA LYS A 170 -18.84 -12.13 -20.75
C LYS A 170 -18.56 -10.72 -21.26
N LYS A 171 -19.48 -10.13 -22.06
CA LYS A 171 -19.36 -8.74 -22.55
C LYS A 171 -19.28 -7.70 -21.43
N LEU A 172 -19.73 -8.03 -20.21
CA LEU A 172 -19.75 -7.14 -19.05
C LEU A 172 -18.62 -7.40 -18.03
N VAL A 173 -17.87 -8.50 -18.13
CA VAL A 173 -16.77 -8.84 -17.18
C VAL A 173 -15.42 -9.06 -17.82
N SER A 174 -15.32 -9.14 -19.13
CA SER A 174 -14.02 -9.28 -19.77
C SER A 174 -13.23 -7.98 -19.61
N PHE A 175 -12.25 -8.02 -18.70
CA PHE A 175 -11.13 -7.11 -18.57
C PHE A 175 -9.88 -7.78 -19.15
#